data_AF-A0A8H4UZV8-F1
#
_entry.id   AF-A0A8H4UZV8-F1
#
_cell.length_a   1.000
_cell.length_b   1.000
_cell.length_c   1.000
_cell.angle_alpha   90.00
_cell.angle_beta   90.00
_cell.angle_gamma   90.00
#
_symmetry.space_group_name_H-M   'P 1'
#
loop_
_entity.id
_entity.type
_entity.pdbx_description
1 polymer ?
#
loop_
_entity_poly.entity_id
_entity_poly.type
_entity_poly.pdbx_seq_one_letter_code
_entity_poly.pdbx_strand_id
1 'polypeptide(L)'
;MDREPFVIVLLDGDKTLFLDQYVRAGEQGGRDAANKMATDLGEYVSQHLPNVASPKLVVRIFANVKGLGNTYHQAGIIDKTSVMDDFVRGFNESGLLFDFIDVGRSKGSAEDKIS
;
A
#
# COMPACT_ATOMS: atom_id res chain seq x y z
N MET A 1 8.29 -1.74 32.05
CA MET A 1 8.54 -1.33 30.66
C MET A 1 7.24 -1.50 29.92
N ASP A 2 6.60 -0.40 29.53
CA ASP A 2 5.44 -0.47 28.65
C ASP A 2 5.93 -0.98 27.30
N ARG A 3 5.38 -2.12 26.88
CA ARG A 3 5.63 -2.69 25.56
C ARG A 3 4.54 -2.15 24.65
N GLU A 4 4.93 -1.38 23.64
CA GLU A 4 4.04 -1.01 22.54
C GLU A 4 4.15 -2.08 21.45
N PRO A 5 3.17 -2.99 21.30
CA PRO A 5 3.23 -3.97 20.23
C PRO A 5 3.07 -3.28 18.87
N PHE A 6 3.66 -3.86 17.84
CA PHE A 6 3.43 -3.46 16.46
C PHE A 6 3.26 -4.70 15.58
N VAL A 7 2.53 -4.51 14.48
CA VAL A 7 2.37 -5.50 13.41
C VAL A 7 2.97 -4.89 12.15
N ILE A 8 3.85 -5.63 11.50
CA ILE A 8 4.38 -5.26 10.18
C ILE A 8 3.61 -6.04 9.12
N VAL A 9 3.12 -5.32 8.12
CA VAL A 9 2.47 -5.86 6.94
C VAL A 9 3.34 -5.53 5.74
N LEU A 10 3.86 -6.57 5.09
CA LEU A 10 4.70 -6.45 3.90
C LEU A 10 3.92 -7.00 2.70
N LEU A 11 3.72 -6.19 1.67
CA LEU A 11 2.91 -6.53 0.50
C LEU A 11 3.72 -6.40 -0.79
N ASP A 12 3.55 -7.37 -1.68
CA ASP A 12 4.03 -7.33 -3.07
C ASP A 12 2.96 -6.61 -3.90
N GLY A 13 3.20 -5.34 -4.20
CA GLY A 13 2.28 -4.51 -4.97
C GLY A 13 2.32 -4.79 -6.48
N ASP A 14 3.32 -5.52 -6.99
CA ASP A 14 3.34 -5.96 -8.39
C ASP A 14 2.36 -7.13 -8.61
N LYS A 15 2.15 -7.98 -7.59
CA LYS A 15 1.21 -9.11 -7.62
C LYS A 15 -0.15 -8.80 -6.99
N THR A 16 -0.27 -7.70 -6.25
CA THR A 16 -1.47 -7.30 -5.53
C THR A 16 -1.91 -5.90 -5.95
N LEU A 17 -2.76 -5.82 -6.97
CA LEU A 17 -3.23 -4.55 -7.53
C LEU A 17 -4.31 -3.91 -6.65
N PHE A 18 -4.25 -2.59 -6.52
CA PHE A 18 -5.33 -1.78 -5.93
C PHE A 18 -6.55 -1.75 -6.85
N LEU A 19 -7.73 -1.56 -6.27
CA LEU A 19 -8.96 -1.40 -7.05
C LEU A 19 -8.89 -0.14 -7.92
N ASP A 20 -9.34 -0.27 -9.16
CA ASP A 20 -9.40 0.80 -10.17
C ASP A 20 -9.87 2.14 -9.62
N GLN A 21 -10.93 2.14 -8.81
CA GLN A 21 -11.54 3.36 -8.27
C GLN A 21 -10.58 4.19 -7.41
N TYR A 22 -9.68 3.53 -6.67
CA TYR A 22 -8.69 4.21 -5.86
C TYR A 22 -7.58 4.77 -6.73
N VAL A 23 -7.08 3.99 -7.69
CA VAL A 23 -6.00 4.46 -8.58
C VAL A 23 -6.49 5.60 -9.47
N ARG A 24 -7.71 5.53 -9.99
CA ARG A 24 -8.36 6.59 -10.80
C ARG A 24 -8.50 7.91 -10.06
N ALA A 25 -8.74 7.86 -8.75
CA ALA A 25 -8.89 9.05 -7.92
C ALA A 25 -7.55 9.71 -7.54
N GLY A 26 -6.42 9.19 -8.04
CA GLY A 26 -5.08 9.76 -7.83
C GLY A 26 -4.79 9.94 -6.35
N GLU A 27 -4.35 11.15 -5.98
CA GLU A 27 -3.95 11.47 -4.61
C GLU A 27 -5.05 11.21 -3.57
N GLN A 28 -6.31 11.58 -3.86
CA GLN A 28 -7.39 11.31 -2.93
C GLN A 28 -7.65 9.81 -2.79
N GLY A 29 -7.57 9.06 -3.89
CA GLY A 29 -7.74 7.62 -3.86
C GLY A 29 -6.62 6.89 -3.14
N GLY A 30 -5.39 7.41 -3.20
CA GLY A 30 -4.28 6.96 -2.35
C GLY A 30 -4.61 7.10 -0.87
N ARG A 31 -5.18 8.24 -0.48
CA ARG A 31 -5.62 8.46 0.91
C ARG A 31 -6.74 7.53 1.34
N ASP A 32 -7.75 7.39 0.50
CA ASP A 32 -8.89 6.53 0.80
C ASP A 32 -8.47 5.06 0.90
N ALA A 33 -7.54 4.61 0.05
CA ALA A 33 -7.00 3.26 0.08
C ALA A 33 -6.20 2.98 1.37
N ALA A 34 -5.35 3.92 1.80
CA ALA A 34 -4.60 3.79 3.05
C ALA A 34 -5.54 3.72 4.27
N ASN A 35 -6.55 4.59 4.33
CA ASN A 35 -7.54 4.59 5.41
C ASN A 35 -8.37 3.29 5.45
N LYS A 36 -8.79 2.79 4.27
CA LYS A 36 -9.50 1.52 4.18
C LYS A 36 -8.63 0.36 4.66
N MET A 37 -7.36 0.33 4.22
CA MET A 37 -6.39 -0.69 4.63
C MET A 37 -6.12 -0.65 6.14
N ALA A 38 -5.99 0.54 6.74
CA ALA A 38 -5.84 0.68 8.19
C ALA A 38 -7.03 0.11 8.97
N THR A 39 -8.25 0.36 8.49
CA THR A 39 -9.48 -0.17 9.08
C THR A 39 -9.51 -1.70 8.99
N ASP A 40 -9.33 -2.24 7.79
CA ASP A 40 -9.41 -3.68 7.52
C ASP A 40 -8.31 -4.47 8.25
N LEU A 41 -7.09 -3.95 8.27
CA LEU A 41 -5.99 -4.57 9.01
C LEU A 41 -6.20 -4.49 10.52
N GLY A 42 -6.76 -3.39 11.04
CA GLY A 42 -7.09 -3.24 12.45
C GLY A 42 -8.13 -4.28 12.90
N GLU A 43 -9.16 -4.50 12.09
CA GLU A 43 -10.16 -5.56 12.32
C GLU A 43 -9.52 -6.95 12.24
N TYR A 44 -8.73 -7.21 11.19
CA TYR A 44 -8.05 -8.49 10.99
C TYR A 44 -7.14 -8.84 12.17
N VAL A 45 -6.32 -7.89 12.62
CA VAL A 45 -5.41 -8.08 13.75
C VAL A 45 -6.19 -8.32 15.04
N SER A 46 -7.26 -7.57 15.28
CA SER A 46 -8.09 -7.75 16.49
C SER A 46 -8.76 -9.13 16.54
N GLN A 47 -9.19 -9.66 15.39
CA GLN A 47 -9.81 -10.97 15.27
C GLN A 47 -8.81 -12.13 15.43
N HIS A 48 -7.59 -11.99 14.88
CA HIS A 48 -6.62 -13.10 14.80
C HIS A 48 -5.54 -13.04 15.90
N LEU A 49 -5.33 -11.87 16.50
CA LEU A 49 -4.35 -11.62 17.55
C LEU A 49 -5.00 -10.95 18.77
N PRO A 50 -6.04 -11.54 19.38
CA PRO A 50 -6.84 -10.89 20.44
C PRO A 50 -6.04 -10.55 21.71
N ASN A 51 -4.86 -11.18 21.90
CA ASN A 51 -3.97 -10.91 23.03
C ASN A 51 -3.02 -9.73 22.78
N VAL A 52 -3.03 -9.14 21.58
CA VAL A 52 -2.21 -7.98 21.22
C VAL A 52 -3.10 -6.74 21.28
N ALA A 53 -3.06 -6.04 22.42
CA ALA A 53 -3.84 -4.83 22.60
C ALA A 53 -3.32 -3.69 21.71
N SER A 54 -4.15 -3.23 20.77
CA SER A 54 -3.96 -2.02 19.95
C SER A 54 -2.55 -1.84 19.38
N PRO A 55 -2.02 -2.79 18.58
CA PRO A 55 -0.70 -2.65 18.02
C PRO A 55 -0.63 -1.52 17.00
N LYS A 56 0.53 -0.87 16.92
CA LYS A 56 0.84 0.03 15.80
C LYS A 56 0.92 -0.78 14.51
N LEU A 57 0.26 -0.34 13.46
CA LEU A 57 0.36 -0.95 12.13
C LEU A 57 1.48 -0.28 11.35
N VAL A 58 2.42 -1.07 10.85
CA VAL A 58 3.46 -0.63 9.90
C VAL A 58 3.21 -1.35 8.59
N VAL A 59 2.80 -0.61 7.57
CA VAL A 59 2.44 -1.14 6.26
C VAL A 59 3.50 -0.72 5.25
N ARG A 60 4.09 -1.70 4.56
CA ARG A 60 5.02 -1.47 3.46
C ARG A 60 4.58 -2.24 2.23
N ILE A 61 4.30 -1.50 1.17
CA ILE A 61 3.94 -2.03 -0.13
C ILE A 61 5.13 -1.80 -1.05
N PHE A 62 5.68 -2.87 -1.62
CA PHE A 62 6.81 -2.80 -2.53
C PHE A 62 6.30 -3.03 -3.95
N ALA A 63 6.53 -2.09 -4.86
CA ALA A 63 6.15 -2.28 -6.26
C ALA A 63 7.01 -1.45 -7.21
N ASN A 64 7.04 -1.84 -8.48
CA ASN A 64 7.56 -1.01 -9.54
C ASN A 64 6.51 0.04 -9.91
N VAL A 65 6.57 1.22 -9.28
CA VAL A 65 5.53 2.27 -9.44
C VAL A 65 5.34 2.66 -10.91
N LYS A 66 6.45 2.82 -11.64
CA LYS A 66 6.39 3.12 -13.08
C LYS A 66 5.74 1.98 -13.88
N GLY A 67 6.07 0.73 -13.55
CA GLY A 67 5.48 -0.46 -14.19
C GLY A 67 3.98 -0.54 -13.96
N LEU A 68 3.54 -0.30 -12.72
CA LEU A 68 2.12 -0.25 -12.39
C LEU A 68 1.41 0.90 -13.11
N GLY A 69 1.97 2.11 -13.12
CA GLY A 69 1.41 3.24 -13.86
C GLY A 69 1.19 2.93 -15.35
N ASN A 70 2.16 2.28 -16.00
CA ASN A 70 2.00 1.81 -17.38
C ASN A 70 0.88 0.76 -17.51
N THR A 71 0.79 -0.17 -16.55
CA THR A 71 -0.22 -1.24 -16.54
C THR A 71 -1.63 -0.66 -16.46
N TYR A 72 -1.89 0.24 -15.51
CA TYR A 72 -3.19 0.91 -15.38
C TYR A 72 -3.53 1.79 -16.59
N HIS A 73 -2.54 2.47 -17.17
CA HIS A 73 -2.76 3.29 -18.36
C HIS A 73 -3.12 2.44 -19.59
N GLN A 74 -2.38 1.35 -19.83
CA GLN A 74 -2.66 0.44 -20.96
C GLN A 74 -4.03 -0.24 -20.82
N ALA A 75 -4.49 -0.47 -19.60
CA ALA A 75 -5.82 -1.00 -19.32
C ALA A 75 -6.95 0.05 -19.47
N GLY A 76 -6.65 1.31 -19.78
CA GLY A 76 -7.65 2.39 -19.86
C GLY A 76 -8.25 2.78 -18.51
N ILE A 77 -7.55 2.47 -17.41
CA ILE A 77 -7.98 2.77 -16.05
C ILE A 77 -7.66 4.23 -15.74
N ILE A 78 -6.43 4.66 -16.04
CA ILE A 78 -5.97 6.05 -15.88
C ILE A 78 -5.55 6.66 -17.22
N ASP A 79 -5.79 7.95 -17.41
CA ASP A 79 -5.47 8.65 -18.66
C ASP A 79 -3.98 9.02 -18.78
N LYS A 80 -3.27 9.08 -17.66
CA LYS A 80 -1.84 9.43 -17.59
C LYS A 80 -1.16 8.63 -16.50
N THR A 81 0.08 8.21 -16.73
CA THR A 81 0.86 7.46 -15.74
C THR A 81 1.15 8.28 -14.48
N SER A 82 1.18 9.61 -14.56
CA SER A 82 1.37 10.51 -13.41
C SER A 82 0.27 10.38 -12.34
N VAL A 83 -0.91 9.90 -12.71
CA VAL A 83 -2.00 9.62 -11.75
C VAL A 83 -1.55 8.57 -10.73
N MET A 84 -0.68 7.63 -11.13
CA MET A 84 -0.11 6.66 -10.20
C MET A 84 0.86 7.30 -9.21
N ASP A 85 1.65 8.29 -9.66
CA ASP A 85 2.54 9.03 -8.76
C ASP A 85 1.74 9.83 -7.73
N ASP A 86 0.61 10.42 -8.15
CA ASP A 86 -0.33 11.10 -7.26
C ASP A 86 -0.97 10.11 -6.26
N PHE A 87 -1.41 8.94 -6.72
CA PHE A 87 -1.92 7.88 -5.85
C PHE A 87 -0.90 7.46 -4.79
N VAL A 88 0.36 7.21 -5.19
CA VAL A 88 1.44 6.85 -4.27
C VAL A 88 1.69 7.97 -3.25
N ARG A 89 1.69 9.24 -3.68
CA ARG A 89 1.83 10.39 -2.78
C ARG A 89 0.73 10.40 -1.74
N GLY A 90 -0.53 10.29 -2.18
CA GLY A 90 -1.68 10.29 -1.29
C GLY A 90 -1.65 9.13 -0.30
N PHE A 91 -1.25 7.94 -0.74
CA PHE A 91 -1.10 6.78 0.15
C PHE A 91 -0.05 7.05 1.24
N ASN A 92 1.13 7.54 0.86
CA ASN A 92 2.24 7.79 1.78
C ASN A 92 1.97 8.93 2.78
N GLU A 93 1.15 9.92 2.40
CA GLU A 93 0.79 11.05 3.28
C GLU A 93 -0.29 10.69 4.32
N SER A 94 -0.95 9.54 4.20
CA SER A 94 -2.14 9.21 4.98
C SER A 94 -1.86 8.67 6.38
N GLY A 95 -0.66 8.17 6.62
CA GLY A 95 -0.30 7.60 7.92
C GLY A 95 1.20 7.58 8.12
N LEU A 96 1.64 7.86 9.35
CA LEU A 96 3.07 7.90 9.72
C LEU A 96 3.84 6.61 9.45
N LEU A 97 3.14 5.49 9.24
CA LEU A 97 3.72 4.15 9.11
C LEU A 97 3.16 3.40 7.89
N PHE A 98 2.68 4.13 6.88
CA PHE A 98 2.16 3.57 5.63
C PHE A 98 3.04 4.02 4.48
N ASP A 99 3.81 3.08 3.94
CA ASP A 99 4.78 3.33 2.88
C ASP A 99 4.45 2.51 1.63
N PHE A 100 4.26 3.18 0.52
CA PHE A 100 4.32 2.63 -0.83
C PHE A 100 5.70 2.95 -1.41
N ILE A 101 6.51 1.91 -1.56
CA ILE A 101 7.94 1.96 -1.84
C ILE A 101 8.17 1.53 -3.28
N ASP A 102 8.72 2.45 -4.08
CA ASP A 102 9.18 2.12 -5.44
C ASP A 102 10.47 1.28 -5.34
N VAL A 103 10.40 0.03 -5.80
CA VAL A 103 11.56 -0.87 -5.89
C VAL A 103 12.25 -0.83 -7.25
N GLY A 104 11.78 0.03 -8.16
CA GLY A 104 12.35 0.17 -9.50
C GLY A 104 12.00 -0.99 -10.42
N ARG A 105 12.81 -1.20 -11.47
CA ARG A 105 12.44 -2.04 -12.62
C ARG A 105 12.92 -3.48 -12.55
N SER A 106 13.69 -3.85 -11.54
CA SER A 106 14.24 -5.19 -11.44
C SER A 106 13.11 -6.19 -11.12
N LYS A 107 12.95 -7.18 -12.00
CA LYS A 107 11.96 -8.25 -11.83
C LYS A 107 12.26 -8.99 -10.52
N GLY A 108 11.25 -9.16 -9.68
CA GLY A 108 11.38 -9.84 -8.39
C GLY A 108 11.79 -8.93 -7.23
N SER A 109 12.07 -7.64 -7.45
CA SER A 109 12.54 -6.78 -6.36
C SER A 109 11.52 -6.49 -5.27
N ALA A 110 10.22 -6.62 -5.56
CA ALA A 110 9.20 -6.60 -4.51
C ALA A 110 9.25 -7.89 -3.67
N GLU A 111 9.39 -9.05 -4.33
CA GLU A 111 9.52 -10.36 -3.71
C GLU A 111 10.80 -10.48 -2.85
N ASP A 112 11.92 -9.95 -3.33
CA ASP A 112 13.20 -9.90 -2.59
C ASP A 112 13.13 -9.07 -1.30
N LYS A 113 12.14 -8.16 -1.17
CA LYS A 113 11.95 -7.34 0.04
C LYS A 113 11.09 -8.00 1.09
N ILE A 114 10.35 -9.04 0.72
CA ILE A 114 9.37 -9.72 1.56
C ILE A 114 9.87 -11.09 2.01
N SER A 115 10.75 -11.72 1.23
CA SER A 115 11.32 -13.05 1.48
C SER A 115 12.47 -13.09 2.47
#